data_AF-A0A536E6E1-F1
#
_entry.id   AF-A0A536E6E1-F1
#
_cell.length_a   1.000
_cell.length_b   1.000
_cell.length_c   1.000
_cell.angle_alpha   90.00
_cell.angle_beta   90.00
_cell.angle_gamma   90.00
#
_symmetry.space_group_name_H-M   'P 1'
#
loop_
_entity.id
_entity.type
_entity.pdbx_description
1 polymer ?
#
loop_
_entity_poly.entity_id
_entity_poly.type
_entity_poly.pdbx_seq_one_letter_code
_entity_poly.pdbx_strand_id
1 'polypeptide(L)'
;MIMSSYRRRKLAGQALVIFALAIMAITGLLVIAVDGGSIYLDKRRMQNAADAGALAGGDAAEALPLRSYSVPHQAALNEIYHNLFPGTTVPTVPGAAGATYTTTAFSGTYQFILTADVANVQQDTYLVVINHAYNFFAAQAIGFGSSTCILGGTTTTNAVCLQAHAKALAATYPFALILLNDEILNYENLSMNGSNAKLVLHDGGSKGGAFSNESMNAGNGSIYFNPCGTSGDLWAANESVAGTGNIPGHSWGHYGDGATYPTCTANTLYTPYPKNTVKIPFPSYPEPAVTGPTYSPALTASGGTYYLCPGTYQGTLSESSPGSTVIMYPGVYRFTAPIAMTLTGGTIRGAVATDYPIPGAAVAINCTGYNTSSAPADLGLIIELKAADCTTNTFKVAGGSTTITFRPSPRYNNISFYIELLAPYPGLGCSSSTPNGTHVVNISGSASLNIYGAFYGPGDNMFFCGNGAGYGVGQIVAWTMILCGNGTVDEHYNPAYLPYFRGLIQ
;
A
#
# COMPACT_ATOMS: atom_id res chain seq x y z
N MET A 1 -48.64 8.47 -71.21
CA MET A 1 -48.17 8.42 -69.80
C MET A 1 -49.22 7.67 -68.98
N ILE A 2 -49.13 6.33 -68.89
CA ILE A 2 -50.02 5.51 -68.04
C ILE A 2 -49.12 4.49 -67.35
N MET A 3 -48.74 4.80 -66.11
CA MET A 3 -47.90 3.94 -65.29
C MET A 3 -48.78 2.93 -64.54
N SER A 4 -48.56 1.66 -64.82
CA SER A 4 -49.25 0.46 -64.33
C SER A 4 -49.73 0.52 -62.87
N SER A 5 -51.05 0.58 -62.67
CA SER A 5 -51.73 0.37 -61.39
C SER A 5 -51.70 -1.10 -60.92
N TYR A 6 -51.37 -2.04 -61.82
CA TYR A 6 -51.30 -3.47 -61.52
C TYR A 6 -50.00 -3.86 -60.77
N ARG A 7 -48.89 -3.13 -60.96
CA ARG A 7 -47.63 -3.35 -60.21
C ARG A 7 -47.72 -2.94 -58.73
N ARG A 8 -48.54 -1.94 -58.36
CA ARG A 8 -48.66 -1.50 -56.95
C ARG A 8 -49.34 -2.52 -56.04
N ARG A 9 -50.32 -3.30 -56.53
CA ARG A 9 -51.01 -4.32 -55.71
C ARG A 9 -50.17 -5.56 -55.41
N LYS A 10 -49.23 -5.95 -56.30
CA LYS A 10 -48.32 -7.07 -56.05
C LYS A 10 -47.20 -6.75 -55.04
N LEU A 11 -46.83 -5.48 -54.89
CA LEU A 11 -45.83 -5.03 -53.91
C LEU A 11 -46.43 -4.75 -52.51
N ALA A 12 -47.76 -4.52 -52.42
CA ALA A 12 -48.43 -4.22 -51.15
C ALA A 12 -48.42 -5.38 -50.14
N GLY A 13 -48.44 -6.64 -50.60
CA GLY A 13 -48.32 -7.81 -49.72
C GLY A 13 -46.88 -8.08 -49.28
N GLN A 14 -45.90 -7.80 -50.15
CA GLN A 14 -44.48 -8.00 -49.85
C GLN A 14 -43.99 -7.03 -48.77
N ALA A 15 -44.47 -5.78 -48.78
CA ALA A 15 -44.14 -4.80 -47.76
C ALA A 15 -44.55 -5.26 -46.34
N LEU A 16 -45.71 -5.90 -46.20
CA LEU A 16 -46.17 -6.42 -44.91
C LEU A 16 -45.29 -7.59 -44.41
N VAL A 17 -44.85 -8.47 -45.30
CA VAL A 17 -43.95 -9.58 -44.96
C VAL A 17 -42.57 -9.05 -44.54
N ILE A 18 -42.00 -8.11 -45.30
CA ILE A 18 -40.71 -7.49 -44.94
C ILE A 18 -40.82 -6.75 -43.60
N PHE A 19 -41.92 -6.02 -43.38
CA PHE A 19 -42.16 -5.31 -42.12
C PHE A 19 -42.28 -6.26 -40.93
N ALA A 20 -43.01 -7.38 -41.06
CA ALA A 20 -43.12 -8.38 -40.02
C ALA A 20 -41.76 -9.04 -39.71
N LEU A 21 -40.97 -9.36 -40.74
CA LEU A 21 -39.62 -9.91 -40.56
C LEU A 21 -38.65 -8.89 -39.93
N ALA A 22 -38.77 -7.61 -40.30
CA ALA A 22 -37.95 -6.55 -39.73
C ALA A 22 -38.27 -6.32 -38.23
N ILE A 23 -39.55 -6.33 -37.84
CA ILE A 23 -39.94 -6.25 -36.42
C ILE A 23 -39.42 -7.45 -35.64
N MET A 24 -39.51 -8.66 -36.21
CA MET A 24 -38.97 -9.86 -35.59
C MET A 24 -37.44 -9.75 -35.40
N ALA A 25 -36.73 -9.29 -36.42
CA ALA A 25 -35.28 -9.09 -36.36
C ALA A 25 -34.87 -8.03 -35.31
N ILE A 26 -35.55 -6.88 -35.28
CA ILE A 26 -35.27 -5.80 -34.33
C ILE A 26 -35.61 -6.24 -32.89
N THR A 27 -36.74 -6.93 -32.70
CA THR A 27 -37.11 -7.47 -31.38
C THR A 27 -36.11 -8.53 -30.92
N GLY A 28 -35.64 -9.41 -31.82
CA GLY A 28 -34.60 -10.38 -31.51
C GLY A 28 -33.27 -9.73 -31.08
N LEU A 29 -32.86 -8.65 -31.75
CA LEU A 29 -31.67 -7.88 -31.38
C LEU A 29 -31.85 -7.15 -30.04
N LEU A 30 -33.03 -6.59 -29.76
CA LEU A 30 -33.35 -5.96 -28.49
C LEU A 30 -33.27 -6.95 -27.33
N VAL A 31 -33.82 -8.15 -27.52
CA VAL A 31 -33.77 -9.24 -26.53
C VAL A 31 -32.32 -9.60 -26.19
N ILE A 32 -31.47 -9.76 -27.21
CA ILE A 32 -30.03 -10.04 -27.02
C ILE A 32 -29.33 -8.87 -26.32
N ALA A 33 -29.66 -7.63 -26.67
CA ALA A 33 -29.06 -6.45 -26.06
C ALA A 33 -29.41 -6.30 -24.57
N VAL A 34 -30.66 -6.58 -24.18
CA VAL A 34 -31.13 -6.48 -22.80
C VAL A 34 -30.50 -7.58 -21.93
N ASP A 35 -30.60 -8.84 -22.34
CA ASP A 35 -30.04 -9.95 -21.56
C ASP A 35 -28.51 -9.91 -21.59
N GLY A 36 -27.89 -9.64 -22.74
CA GLY A 36 -26.45 -9.53 -22.88
C GLY A 36 -25.86 -8.37 -22.07
N GLY A 37 -26.51 -7.21 -22.07
CA GLY A 37 -26.12 -6.06 -21.25
C GLY A 37 -26.23 -6.36 -19.76
N SER A 38 -27.31 -7.03 -19.35
CA SER A 38 -27.55 -7.37 -17.95
C SER A 38 -26.58 -8.44 -17.43
N ILE A 39 -26.27 -9.46 -18.23
CA ILE A 39 -25.24 -10.47 -17.95
C ILE A 39 -23.86 -9.80 -17.79
N TYR A 40 -23.52 -8.85 -18.66
CA TYR A 40 -22.25 -8.14 -18.58
C TYR A 40 -22.13 -7.30 -17.30
N LEU A 41 -23.19 -6.58 -16.93
CA LEU A 41 -23.22 -5.80 -15.70
C LEU A 41 -23.11 -6.69 -14.46
N ASP A 42 -23.82 -7.81 -14.43
CA ASP A 42 -23.77 -8.76 -13.34
C ASP A 42 -22.37 -9.40 -13.21
N LYS A 43 -21.77 -9.79 -14.34
CA LYS A 43 -20.39 -10.28 -14.39
C LYS A 43 -19.38 -9.27 -13.81
N ARG A 44 -19.52 -7.98 -14.11
CA ARG A 44 -18.64 -6.93 -13.56
C ARG A 44 -18.84 -6.75 -12.06
N ARG A 45 -20.09 -6.77 -11.57
CA ARG A 45 -20.38 -6.69 -10.14
C ARG A 45 -19.81 -7.88 -9.38
N MET A 46 -19.92 -9.08 -9.93
CA MET A 46 -19.32 -10.28 -9.35
C MET A 46 -17.80 -10.20 -9.28
N GLN A 47 -17.12 -9.68 -10.30
CA GLN A 47 -15.67 -9.50 -10.24
C GLN A 47 -15.28 -8.50 -9.14
N ASN A 48 -15.90 -7.32 -9.11
CA ASN A 48 -15.64 -6.33 -8.07
C ASN A 48 -15.87 -6.89 -6.66
N ALA A 49 -16.91 -7.71 -6.47
CA ALA A 49 -17.20 -8.36 -5.20
C ALA A 49 -16.19 -9.45 -4.85
N ALA A 50 -15.75 -10.25 -5.84
CA ALA A 50 -14.72 -11.26 -5.66
C ALA A 50 -13.38 -10.62 -5.27
N ASP A 51 -12.98 -9.56 -5.96
CA ASP A 51 -11.74 -8.82 -5.68
C ASP A 51 -11.76 -8.24 -4.26
N ALA A 52 -12.84 -7.55 -3.89
CA ALA A 52 -13.00 -6.99 -2.54
C ALA A 52 -13.03 -8.09 -1.46
N GLY A 53 -13.72 -9.20 -1.72
CA GLY A 53 -13.79 -10.34 -0.81
C GLY A 53 -12.45 -11.04 -0.64
N ALA A 54 -11.71 -11.27 -1.72
CA ALA A 54 -10.39 -11.90 -1.69
C ALA A 54 -9.41 -11.05 -0.89
N LEU A 55 -9.47 -9.74 -1.09
CA LEU A 55 -8.65 -8.77 -0.37
C LEU A 55 -8.94 -8.76 1.14
N ALA A 56 -10.20 -8.61 1.52
CA ALA A 56 -10.58 -8.59 2.93
C ALA A 56 -10.32 -9.93 3.63
N GLY A 57 -10.53 -11.04 2.94
CA GLY A 57 -10.19 -12.37 3.45
C GLY A 57 -8.69 -12.59 3.60
N GLY A 58 -7.89 -12.10 2.65
CA GLY A 58 -6.43 -12.12 2.71
C GLY A 58 -5.86 -11.30 3.87
N ASP A 59 -6.32 -10.06 4.02
CA ASP A 59 -5.89 -9.17 5.12
C ASP A 59 -6.27 -9.74 6.49
N ALA A 60 -7.46 -10.33 6.62
CA ALA A 60 -7.91 -10.95 7.87
C ALA A 60 -7.24 -12.31 8.15
N ALA A 61 -6.77 -13.03 7.13
CA ALA A 61 -6.06 -14.30 7.30
C ALA A 61 -4.66 -14.09 7.91
N GLU A 62 -4.07 -12.92 7.70
CA GLU A 62 -2.75 -12.54 8.21
C GLU A 62 -2.77 -12.16 9.70
N ALA A 63 -3.87 -11.63 10.22
CA ALA A 63 -3.96 -11.19 11.62
C ALA A 63 -4.05 -12.33 12.66
N LEU A 64 -3.92 -13.60 12.24
CA LEU A 64 -4.26 -14.75 13.07
C LEU A 64 -3.05 -15.61 13.45
N PRO A 65 -2.69 -15.68 14.75
CA PRO A 65 -1.75 -16.68 15.26
C PRO A 65 -2.36 -18.10 15.35
N LEU A 66 -3.62 -18.29 14.94
CA LEU A 66 -4.34 -19.56 15.04
C LEU A 66 -5.10 -19.83 13.74
N ARG A 67 -5.05 -21.08 13.26
CA ARG A 67 -5.76 -21.65 12.10
C ARG A 67 -7.30 -21.62 12.26
N SER A 68 -7.88 -20.50 12.65
CA SER A 68 -9.33 -20.28 12.75
C SER A 68 -9.79 -19.57 11.49
N TYR A 69 -10.33 -20.33 10.55
CA TYR A 69 -10.73 -19.82 9.25
C TYR A 69 -11.99 -18.96 9.29
N SER A 70 -12.72 -18.92 10.41
CA SER A 70 -13.99 -18.20 10.49
C SER A 70 -13.83 -16.68 10.30
N VAL A 71 -12.77 -16.09 10.85
CA VAL A 71 -12.50 -14.64 10.76
C VAL A 71 -12.21 -14.18 9.32
N PRO A 72 -11.27 -14.78 8.57
CA PRO A 72 -10.99 -14.35 7.20
C PRO A 72 -12.17 -14.59 6.27
N HIS A 73 -12.89 -15.70 6.44
CA HIS A 73 -14.10 -15.94 5.67
C HIS A 73 -15.24 -14.98 6.01
N GLN A 74 -15.38 -14.57 7.28
CA GLN A 74 -16.36 -13.54 7.66
C GLN A 74 -16.01 -12.19 7.05
N ALA A 75 -14.73 -11.79 7.06
CA ALA A 75 -14.26 -10.56 6.43
C ALA A 75 -14.52 -10.58 4.91
N ALA A 76 -14.18 -11.68 4.23
CA ALA A 76 -14.45 -11.86 2.81
C ALA A 76 -15.95 -11.77 2.49
N LEU A 77 -16.81 -12.45 3.25
CA LEU A 77 -18.26 -12.41 3.01
C LEU A 77 -18.87 -11.05 3.29
N ASN A 78 -18.40 -10.32 4.30
CA ASN A 78 -18.88 -8.97 4.57
C ASN A 78 -18.71 -8.07 3.34
N GLU A 79 -17.54 -8.10 2.70
CA GLU A 79 -17.28 -7.32 1.49
C GLU A 79 -18.04 -7.84 0.26
N ILE A 80 -18.15 -9.16 0.09
CA ILE A 80 -18.94 -9.75 -1.01
C ILE A 80 -20.40 -9.32 -0.91
N TYR A 81 -21.00 -9.41 0.29
CA TYR A 81 -22.40 -9.02 0.52
C TYR A 81 -22.58 -7.52 0.41
N HIS A 82 -21.63 -6.71 0.86
CA HIS A 82 -21.69 -5.26 0.68
C HIS A 82 -21.75 -4.87 -0.80
N ASN A 83 -20.99 -5.56 -1.67
CA ASN A 83 -20.93 -5.28 -3.10
C ASN A 83 -22.09 -5.90 -3.92
N LEU A 84 -22.57 -7.09 -3.55
CA LEU A 84 -23.63 -7.79 -4.29
C LEU A 84 -25.04 -7.49 -3.75
N PHE A 85 -25.18 -7.38 -2.42
CA PHE A 85 -26.47 -7.34 -1.72
C PHE A 85 -26.47 -6.27 -0.60
N PRO A 86 -26.30 -4.99 -0.94
CA PRO A 86 -26.21 -3.93 0.06
C PRO A 86 -27.44 -3.92 0.98
N GLY A 87 -27.20 -3.88 2.30
CA GLY A 87 -28.25 -3.87 3.33
C GLY A 87 -28.77 -5.25 3.74
N THR A 88 -28.22 -6.35 3.20
CA THR A 88 -28.54 -7.71 3.66
C THR A 88 -27.62 -8.16 4.79
N THR A 89 -28.14 -8.96 5.72
CA THR A 89 -27.36 -9.52 6.83
C THR A 89 -26.46 -10.64 6.32
N VAL A 90 -25.17 -10.59 6.68
CA VAL A 90 -24.19 -11.60 6.30
C VAL A 90 -24.34 -12.85 7.18
N PRO A 91 -24.37 -14.07 6.60
CA PRO A 91 -24.41 -15.32 7.38
C PRO A 91 -23.16 -15.52 8.23
N THR A 92 -23.29 -16.25 9.34
CA THR A 92 -22.16 -16.69 10.18
C THR A 92 -21.40 -17.84 9.54
N VAL A 93 -20.07 -17.85 9.70
CA VAL A 93 -19.17 -18.70 8.94
C VAL A 93 -18.58 -19.87 9.75
N PRO A 94 -18.63 -21.13 9.26
CA PRO A 94 -17.83 -22.24 9.80
C PRO A 94 -16.31 -22.04 9.71
N GLY A 95 -15.57 -22.62 10.65
CA GLY A 95 -14.11 -22.46 10.79
C GLY A 95 -13.26 -23.43 9.97
N ALA A 96 -13.63 -23.77 8.73
CA ALA A 96 -12.86 -24.68 7.86
C ALA A 96 -12.03 -23.92 6.79
N ALA A 97 -10.94 -24.53 6.32
CA ALA A 97 -9.99 -23.91 5.37
C ALA A 97 -10.62 -23.57 4.01
N GLY A 98 -11.55 -24.39 3.57
CA GLY A 98 -12.43 -24.10 2.45
C GLY A 98 -13.87 -24.10 2.92
N ALA A 99 -14.65 -23.13 2.44
CA ALA A 99 -16.07 -23.05 2.73
C ALA A 99 -16.86 -22.66 1.48
N THR A 100 -18.03 -23.29 1.32
CA THR A 100 -18.96 -22.99 0.22
C THR A 100 -20.29 -22.50 0.79
N TYR A 101 -20.76 -21.36 0.30
CA TYR A 101 -22.02 -20.74 0.69
C TYR A 101 -22.92 -20.64 -0.53
N THR A 102 -24.20 -20.94 -0.35
CA THR A 102 -25.20 -20.76 -1.41
C THR A 102 -26.29 -19.84 -0.87
N THR A 103 -26.64 -18.81 -1.64
CA THR A 103 -27.74 -17.90 -1.32
C THR A 103 -28.59 -17.66 -2.55
N THR A 104 -29.83 -17.24 -2.36
CA THR A 104 -30.74 -16.92 -3.45
C THR A 104 -31.13 -15.45 -3.34
N ALA A 105 -31.02 -14.73 -4.46
CA ALA A 105 -31.47 -13.36 -4.61
C ALA A 105 -32.46 -13.28 -5.78
N PHE A 106 -33.06 -12.11 -6.00
CA PHE A 106 -34.03 -11.91 -7.08
C PHE A 106 -33.47 -12.23 -8.49
N SER A 107 -32.16 -12.07 -8.68
CA SER A 107 -31.45 -12.33 -9.94
C SER A 107 -31.14 -13.81 -10.19
N GLY A 108 -31.19 -14.67 -9.18
CA GLY A 108 -30.83 -16.08 -9.30
C GLY A 108 -30.14 -16.66 -8.06
N THR A 109 -29.59 -17.87 -8.22
CA THR A 109 -28.83 -18.57 -7.17
C THR A 109 -27.36 -18.19 -7.25
N TYR A 110 -26.78 -17.70 -6.15
CA TYR A 110 -25.35 -17.43 -6.03
C TYR A 110 -24.66 -18.50 -5.17
N GLN A 111 -23.44 -18.85 -5.54
CA GLN A 111 -22.57 -19.72 -4.77
C GLN A 111 -21.21 -19.05 -4.58
N PHE A 112 -20.77 -18.94 -3.34
CA PHE A 112 -19.46 -18.39 -2.95
C PHE A 112 -18.59 -19.54 -2.46
N ILE A 113 -17.42 -19.71 -3.08
CA ILE A 113 -16.41 -20.68 -2.66
C ILE A 113 -15.21 -19.86 -2.18
N LEU A 114 -14.89 -20.03 -0.91
CA LEU A 114 -13.81 -19.33 -0.24
C LEU A 114 -12.76 -20.35 0.16
N THR A 115 -11.49 -20.04 -0.07
CA THR A 115 -10.39 -20.97 0.25
C THR A 115 -9.19 -20.18 0.76
N ALA A 116 -8.78 -20.49 1.98
CA ALA A 116 -7.57 -19.98 2.59
C ALA A 116 -6.49 -21.07 2.56
N ASP A 117 -5.43 -20.87 1.79
CA ASP A 117 -4.23 -21.68 1.86
C ASP A 117 -3.22 -20.97 2.76
N VAL A 118 -3.24 -21.31 4.06
CA VAL A 118 -2.37 -20.73 5.10
C VAL A 118 -1.27 -21.67 5.60
N ALA A 119 -1.12 -22.83 4.94
CA ALA A 119 -0.17 -23.88 5.33
C ALA A 119 0.94 -24.09 4.29
N ASN A 120 0.90 -23.32 3.20
CA ASN A 120 1.84 -23.39 2.11
C ASN A 120 3.24 -22.99 2.59
N VAL A 121 4.33 -23.59 2.09
CA VAL A 121 5.71 -23.17 2.47
C VAL A 121 6.26 -22.06 1.57
N GLN A 122 5.59 -21.78 0.45
CA GLN A 122 5.96 -20.74 -0.51
C GLN A 122 5.17 -19.46 -0.26
N GLN A 123 3.83 -19.46 -0.30
CA GLN A 123 3.01 -18.23 -0.16
C GLN A 123 1.63 -18.55 0.40
N ASP A 124 1.11 -17.74 1.33
CA ASP A 124 -0.31 -17.85 1.70
C ASP A 124 -1.20 -17.10 0.74
N THR A 125 -2.32 -17.72 0.42
CA THR A 125 -3.25 -17.18 -0.55
C THR A 125 -4.69 -17.31 -0.08
N TYR A 126 -5.50 -16.33 -0.45
CA TYR A 126 -6.92 -16.33 -0.21
C TYR A 126 -7.65 -16.25 -1.54
N LEU A 127 -8.37 -17.31 -1.90
CA LEU A 127 -9.12 -17.42 -3.15
C LEU A 127 -10.61 -17.24 -2.88
N VAL A 128 -11.25 -16.40 -3.70
CA VAL A 128 -12.69 -16.24 -3.75
C VAL A 128 -13.18 -16.61 -5.14
N VAL A 129 -14.17 -17.50 -5.23
CA VAL A 129 -14.88 -17.82 -6.46
C VAL A 129 -16.37 -17.56 -6.24
N ILE A 130 -16.97 -16.77 -7.11
CA ILE A 130 -18.39 -16.44 -7.11
C ILE A 130 -19.02 -17.03 -8.35
N ASN A 131 -19.93 -17.98 -8.18
CA ASN A 131 -20.77 -18.50 -9.25
C ASN A 131 -22.18 -17.91 -9.13
N HIS A 132 -22.82 -17.62 -10.26
CA HIS A 132 -24.21 -17.14 -10.31
C HIS A 132 -24.97 -17.82 -11.44
N ALA A 133 -26.15 -18.35 -11.12
CA ALA A 133 -27.11 -18.86 -12.07
C ALA A 133 -28.02 -17.71 -12.53
N TYR A 134 -27.60 -16.98 -13.56
CA TYR A 134 -28.33 -15.83 -14.07
C TYR A 134 -29.53 -16.29 -14.92
N ASN A 135 -30.74 -15.91 -14.52
CA ASN A 135 -31.96 -16.22 -15.26
C ASN A 135 -32.10 -15.31 -16.49
N PHE A 136 -32.38 -15.88 -17.65
CA PHE A 136 -32.74 -15.09 -18.83
C PHE A 136 -34.09 -14.40 -18.62
N PHE A 137 -34.18 -13.10 -18.91
CA PHE A 137 -35.42 -12.34 -18.80
C PHE A 137 -36.13 -12.22 -20.15
N ALA A 138 -35.38 -11.96 -21.23
CA ALA A 138 -35.94 -11.67 -22.54
C ALA A 138 -35.72 -12.81 -23.54
N ALA A 139 -34.60 -13.55 -23.46
CA ALA A 139 -34.21 -14.58 -24.41
C ALA A 139 -35.18 -15.77 -24.46
N GLN A 140 -35.95 -15.98 -23.39
CA GLN A 140 -37.01 -16.98 -23.34
C GLN A 140 -38.09 -16.73 -24.42
N ALA A 141 -38.39 -15.45 -24.71
CA ALA A 141 -39.42 -15.07 -25.69
C ALA A 141 -39.07 -15.44 -27.14
N ILE A 142 -37.79 -15.69 -27.43
CA ILE A 142 -37.30 -16.11 -28.75
C ILE A 142 -36.81 -17.57 -28.76
N GLY A 143 -37.18 -18.37 -27.75
CA GLY A 143 -36.97 -19.82 -27.74
C GLY A 143 -35.71 -20.32 -27.03
N PHE A 144 -34.96 -19.47 -26.32
CA PHE A 144 -33.90 -19.93 -25.41
C PHE A 144 -34.52 -20.46 -24.12
N GLY A 145 -34.97 -21.73 -24.14
CA GLY A 145 -35.80 -22.31 -23.07
C GLY A 145 -35.28 -23.60 -22.44
N SER A 146 -34.02 -24.00 -22.69
CA SER A 146 -33.50 -25.29 -22.24
C SER A 146 -32.10 -25.24 -21.63
N SER A 147 -31.57 -24.05 -21.34
CA SER A 147 -30.31 -23.95 -20.61
C SER A 147 -30.56 -24.17 -19.12
N THR A 148 -29.67 -24.91 -18.46
CA THR A 148 -29.73 -25.13 -17.03
C THR A 148 -28.40 -24.75 -16.40
N CYS A 149 -28.46 -24.18 -15.20
CA CYS A 149 -27.30 -23.93 -14.36
C CYS A 149 -27.52 -24.59 -13.01
N ILE A 150 -26.58 -25.45 -12.59
CA ILE A 150 -26.67 -26.16 -11.31
C ILE A 150 -25.62 -25.58 -10.37
N LEU A 151 -26.06 -24.97 -9.27
CA LEU A 151 -25.20 -24.41 -8.22
C LEU A 151 -25.69 -24.89 -6.86
N GLY A 152 -24.77 -25.36 -6.01
CA GLY A 152 -25.12 -25.83 -4.66
C GLY A 152 -26.21 -26.91 -4.63
N GLY A 153 -26.29 -27.76 -5.65
CA GLY A 153 -27.35 -28.78 -5.81
C GLY A 153 -28.70 -28.24 -6.32
N THR A 154 -28.84 -26.93 -6.52
CA THR A 154 -30.04 -26.29 -7.06
C THR A 154 -29.93 -26.15 -8.56
N THR A 155 -30.85 -26.76 -9.31
CA THR A 155 -30.93 -26.61 -10.77
C THR A 155 -31.83 -25.44 -11.13
N THR A 156 -31.25 -24.41 -11.72
CA THR A 156 -31.98 -23.24 -12.25
C THR A 156 -32.18 -23.44 -13.75
N THR A 157 -33.45 -23.46 -14.18
CA THR A 157 -33.81 -23.56 -15.60
C THR A 157 -33.83 -22.18 -16.26
N ASN A 158 -33.64 -22.13 -17.57
CA ASN A 158 -33.55 -20.90 -18.36
C ASN A 158 -32.45 -19.95 -17.84
N ALA A 159 -31.32 -20.52 -17.43
CA ALA A 159 -30.23 -19.78 -16.81
C ALA A 159 -28.89 -20.05 -17.49
N VAL A 160 -27.95 -19.13 -17.29
CA VAL A 160 -26.52 -19.29 -17.64
C VAL A 160 -25.68 -19.24 -16.38
N CYS A 161 -24.68 -20.14 -16.29
CA CYS A 161 -23.72 -20.09 -15.20
C CYS A 161 -22.64 -19.04 -15.50
N LEU A 162 -22.60 -18.01 -14.67
CA LEU A 162 -21.54 -17.02 -14.64
C LEU A 162 -20.59 -17.37 -13.50
N GLN A 163 -19.30 -17.18 -13.70
CA GLN A 163 -18.28 -17.38 -12.67
C GLN A 163 -17.31 -16.22 -12.66
N ALA A 164 -17.01 -15.69 -11.49
CA ALA A 164 -15.97 -14.72 -11.17
C ALA A 164 -15.00 -15.36 -10.18
N HIS A 165 -13.71 -15.01 -10.25
CA HIS A 165 -12.72 -15.44 -9.28
C HIS A 165 -11.71 -14.33 -9.05
N ALA A 166 -11.19 -14.26 -7.82
CA ALA A 166 -10.14 -13.35 -7.43
C ALA A 166 -9.23 -14.05 -6.41
N LYS A 167 -7.92 -13.86 -6.54
CA LYS A 167 -6.95 -14.45 -5.62
C LYS A 167 -6.11 -13.33 -4.99
N ALA A 168 -6.14 -13.23 -3.67
CA ALA A 168 -5.26 -12.33 -2.92
C ALA A 168 -4.09 -13.09 -2.31
N LEU A 169 -2.91 -12.48 -2.32
CA LEU A 169 -1.81 -12.89 -1.46
C LEU A 169 -2.09 -12.38 -0.04
N ALA A 170 -2.08 -13.26 0.96
CA ALA A 170 -2.29 -12.87 2.34
C ALA A 170 -1.00 -12.27 2.91
N ALA A 171 -0.81 -10.97 2.71
CA ALA A 171 0.32 -10.24 3.27
C ALA A 171 0.04 -8.73 3.36
N THR A 172 -0.52 -8.25 4.47
CA THR A 172 -0.01 -6.99 5.04
C THR A 172 1.32 -7.35 5.69
N TYR A 173 2.32 -6.53 5.47
CA TYR A 173 3.64 -6.74 6.04
C TYR A 173 3.78 -5.81 7.25
N PRO A 174 3.54 -6.30 8.48
CA PRO A 174 3.44 -5.48 9.68
C PRO A 174 4.82 -5.09 10.23
N PHE A 175 5.73 -4.74 9.34
CA PHE A 175 7.10 -4.39 9.68
C PHE A 175 7.23 -2.88 9.81
N ALA A 176 7.91 -2.44 10.87
CA ALA A 176 8.35 -1.05 11.00
C ALA A 176 9.42 -0.72 9.95
N LEU A 177 10.23 -1.71 9.55
CA LEU A 177 11.27 -1.57 8.53
C LEU A 177 11.08 -2.59 7.41
N ILE A 178 11.03 -2.13 6.16
CA ILE A 178 10.97 -2.96 4.96
C ILE A 178 12.13 -2.58 4.03
N LEU A 179 12.92 -3.58 3.65
CA LEU A 179 14.06 -3.43 2.74
C LEU A 179 13.85 -4.29 1.50
N LEU A 180 13.82 -3.64 0.33
CA LEU A 180 13.26 -4.21 -0.89
C LEU A 180 14.29 -4.70 -1.90
N ASN A 181 15.58 -4.43 -1.72
CA ASN A 181 16.56 -4.87 -2.68
C ASN A 181 16.52 -6.39 -2.85
N ASP A 182 16.40 -6.84 -4.11
CA ASP A 182 16.37 -8.23 -4.53
C ASP A 182 17.28 -8.52 -5.74
N GLU A 183 18.10 -7.54 -6.15
CA GLU A 183 18.91 -7.59 -7.37
C GLU A 183 20.17 -8.47 -7.24
N ILE A 184 20.73 -8.56 -6.04
CA ILE A 184 21.96 -9.30 -5.76
C ILE A 184 21.70 -10.27 -4.62
N LEU A 185 21.75 -11.57 -4.93
CA LEU A 185 21.62 -12.64 -3.95
C LEU A 185 22.67 -12.48 -2.84
N ASN A 186 22.23 -12.51 -1.58
CA ASN A 186 23.07 -12.44 -0.38
C ASN A 186 23.76 -11.09 -0.17
N TYR A 187 23.23 -10.00 -0.72
CA TYR A 187 23.65 -8.65 -0.34
C TYR A 187 22.98 -8.23 0.97
N GLU A 188 23.69 -7.45 1.78
CA GLU A 188 23.16 -6.98 3.06
C GLU A 188 22.31 -5.73 2.86
N ASN A 189 21.00 -5.91 2.82
CA ASN A 189 20.05 -4.82 2.71
C ASN A 189 20.08 -3.92 3.94
N LEU A 190 20.34 -4.51 5.12
CA LEU A 190 20.69 -3.77 6.33
C LEU A 190 22.16 -3.99 6.63
N SER A 191 22.90 -2.90 6.82
CA SER A 191 24.29 -2.94 7.31
C SER A 191 24.49 -1.96 8.46
N MET A 192 24.99 -2.45 9.60
CA MET A 192 25.29 -1.63 10.78
C MET A 192 26.81 -1.56 11.04
N ASN A 193 27.45 -0.47 10.63
CA ASN A 193 28.91 -0.31 10.59
C ASN A 193 29.48 0.58 11.70
N GLY A 194 28.97 0.48 12.93
CA GLY A 194 29.40 1.31 14.06
C GLY A 194 29.54 0.53 15.36
N SER A 195 30.44 0.95 16.25
CA SER A 195 30.73 0.23 17.51
C SER A 195 29.54 0.16 18.49
N ASN A 196 28.51 1.00 18.34
CA ASN A 196 27.30 1.00 19.17
C ASN A 196 26.05 1.51 18.41
N ALA A 197 25.95 1.28 17.10
CA ALA A 197 24.74 1.66 16.37
C ALA A 197 23.53 0.88 16.93
N LYS A 198 22.41 1.56 17.17
CA LYS A 198 21.20 0.93 17.72
C LYS A 198 20.01 1.10 16.79
N LEU A 199 19.30 0.02 16.51
CA LEU A 199 17.97 0.05 15.90
C LEU A 199 16.97 -0.45 16.94
N VAL A 200 16.09 0.42 17.40
CA VAL A 200 15.02 0.09 18.34
C VAL A 200 13.73 0.10 17.57
N LEU A 201 13.00 -1.01 17.58
CA LEU A 201 11.71 -1.16 16.92
C LEU A 201 10.67 -1.43 18.01
N HIS A 202 9.87 -0.40 18.31
CA HIS A 202 8.76 -0.51 19.23
C HIS A 202 7.50 -0.93 18.50
N ASP A 203 6.66 -1.60 19.26
CA ASP A 203 5.45 -2.19 18.75
C ASP A 203 4.26 -1.21 18.82
N GLY A 204 3.27 -1.47 17.96
CA GLY A 204 1.94 -0.87 18.04
C GLY A 204 0.89 -1.86 18.54
N GLY A 205 1.29 -2.90 19.27
CA GLY A 205 0.58 -4.17 19.43
C GLY A 205 1.40 -5.33 18.82
N SER A 206 0.81 -6.46 18.38
CA SER A 206 1.51 -7.66 17.83
C SER A 206 2.34 -7.48 16.54
N LYS A 207 2.77 -6.27 16.21
CA LYS A 207 3.30 -5.83 14.91
C LYS A 207 4.45 -4.83 15.13
N GLY A 208 5.48 -4.81 14.25
CA GLY A 208 6.63 -3.90 14.38
C GLY A 208 8.03 -4.50 14.13
N GLY A 209 8.14 -5.58 13.34
CA GLY A 209 9.44 -6.19 13.01
C GLY A 209 10.22 -5.47 11.91
N ALA A 210 11.31 -6.07 11.45
CA ALA A 210 11.98 -5.70 10.21
C ALA A 210 11.91 -6.85 9.19
N PHE A 211 11.77 -6.48 7.92
CA PHE A 211 11.78 -7.41 6.81
C PHE A 211 12.78 -6.98 5.75
N SER A 212 13.46 -7.94 5.17
CA SER A 212 14.35 -7.75 4.04
C SER A 212 14.16 -8.83 2.97
N ASN A 213 14.14 -8.41 1.70
CA ASN A 213 14.16 -9.30 0.53
C ASN A 213 15.46 -10.09 0.37
N GLU A 214 16.55 -9.60 0.95
CA GLU A 214 17.86 -10.26 1.02
C GLU A 214 18.34 -10.21 2.47
N SER A 215 19.65 -10.26 2.70
CA SER A 215 20.24 -10.50 4.01
C SER A 215 20.32 -9.23 4.86
N MET A 216 20.49 -9.41 6.17
CA MET A 216 20.66 -8.32 7.14
C MET A 216 21.90 -8.61 7.99
N ASN A 217 22.77 -7.61 8.16
CA ASN A 217 23.98 -7.75 8.96
C ASN A 217 24.08 -6.62 10.01
N ALA A 218 23.94 -7.01 11.28
CA ALA A 218 24.02 -6.08 12.40
C ALA A 218 25.46 -5.69 12.79
N GLY A 219 26.48 -6.33 12.21
CA GLY A 219 27.88 -6.01 12.46
C GLY A 219 28.21 -5.87 13.95
N ASN A 220 28.69 -4.68 14.35
CA ASN A 220 28.98 -4.32 15.74
C ASN A 220 27.84 -3.55 16.44
N GLY A 221 26.69 -3.41 15.80
CA GLY A 221 25.50 -2.74 16.33
C GLY A 221 24.62 -3.65 17.19
N SER A 222 23.47 -3.13 17.60
CA SER A 222 22.47 -3.87 18.38
C SER A 222 21.05 -3.52 17.91
N ILE A 223 20.18 -4.53 17.84
CA ILE A 223 18.78 -4.36 17.48
C ILE A 223 17.92 -4.70 18.70
N TYR A 224 16.98 -3.83 19.04
CA TYR A 224 16.11 -3.94 20.20
C TYR A 224 14.65 -3.98 19.78
N PHE A 225 13.87 -4.86 20.40
CA PHE A 225 12.41 -4.89 20.31
C PHE A 225 11.79 -4.56 21.68
N ASN A 226 10.53 -4.13 21.71
CA ASN A 226 9.85 -3.74 22.95
C ASN A 226 9.74 -4.94 23.94
N PRO A 227 10.13 -4.80 25.21
CA PRO A 227 10.23 -5.90 26.20
C PRO A 227 8.96 -6.70 26.56
N CYS A 228 7.76 -6.42 26.05
CA CYS A 228 6.52 -7.07 26.55
C CYS A 228 5.40 -7.32 25.51
N GLY A 229 5.73 -7.70 24.28
CA GLY A 229 4.73 -8.03 23.25
C GLY A 229 5.11 -9.25 22.40
N THR A 230 4.13 -9.84 21.72
CA THR A 230 4.33 -10.84 20.64
C THR A 230 4.90 -10.21 19.37
N SER A 231 5.73 -9.19 19.51
CA SER A 231 5.79 -8.10 18.56
C SER A 231 7.23 -7.82 18.18
N GLY A 232 7.50 -7.87 16.87
CA GLY A 232 8.82 -7.59 16.32
C GLY A 232 9.65 -8.86 16.13
N ASP A 233 10.03 -9.10 14.87
CA ASP A 233 10.98 -10.14 14.46
C ASP A 233 11.91 -9.53 13.40
N LEU A 234 13.09 -10.11 13.22
CA LEU A 234 13.96 -9.85 12.08
C LEU A 234 13.76 -10.94 11.04
N TRP A 235 13.35 -10.53 9.85
CA TRP A 235 13.18 -11.44 8.75
C TRP A 235 14.04 -11.06 7.56
N ALA A 236 14.87 -11.99 7.09
CA ALA A 236 15.51 -11.93 5.79
C ALA A 236 15.00 -13.09 4.94
N ALA A 237 14.51 -12.79 3.74
CA ALA A 237 14.10 -13.83 2.80
C ALA A 237 15.30 -14.63 2.28
N ASN A 238 16.49 -14.07 2.27
CA ASN A 238 17.70 -14.78 1.88
C ASN A 238 18.89 -14.35 2.75
N GLU A 239 19.39 -15.24 3.60
CA GLU A 239 20.44 -14.97 4.58
C GLU A 239 21.85 -15.18 3.98
N SER A 240 22.75 -14.21 4.20
CA SER A 240 24.16 -14.33 3.81
C SER A 240 24.98 -14.99 4.91
N VAL A 241 26.16 -15.53 4.57
CA VAL A 241 27.11 -16.09 5.56
C VAL A 241 27.53 -15.03 6.60
N ALA A 242 27.64 -13.75 6.18
CA ALA A 242 28.01 -12.66 7.07
C ALA A 242 26.84 -12.22 7.98
N GLY A 243 25.60 -12.26 7.48
CA GLY A 243 24.38 -12.06 8.27
C GLY A 243 24.21 -13.15 9.33
N THR A 244 24.35 -14.42 8.94
CA THR A 244 24.24 -15.56 9.87
C THR A 244 25.35 -15.58 10.92
N GLY A 245 26.54 -15.06 10.61
CA GLY A 245 27.68 -15.00 11.54
C GLY A 245 27.61 -13.86 12.56
N ASN A 246 26.84 -12.80 12.26
CA ASN A 246 26.69 -11.60 13.08
C ASN A 246 25.23 -11.40 13.50
N ILE A 247 24.61 -12.45 14.03
CA ILE A 247 23.25 -12.38 14.58
C ILE A 247 23.25 -11.30 15.68
N PRO A 248 22.46 -10.22 15.54
CA PRO A 248 22.46 -9.12 16.50
C PRO A 248 22.22 -9.60 17.93
N GLY A 249 22.97 -9.03 18.87
CA GLY A 249 22.62 -9.10 20.29
C GLY A 249 21.29 -8.37 20.50
N HIS A 250 20.21 -9.13 20.66
CA HIS A 250 18.89 -8.64 21.04
C HIS A 250 18.70 -8.91 22.53
N SER A 251 18.00 -8.00 23.20
CA SER A 251 17.73 -8.15 24.64
C SER A 251 16.49 -9.00 24.89
N TRP A 252 15.47 -8.92 24.01
CA TRP A 252 14.15 -9.52 24.15
C TRP A 252 13.46 -9.63 22.76
N GLY A 253 13.09 -10.83 22.26
CA GLY A 253 12.46 -11.04 20.94
C GLY A 253 12.55 -12.50 20.41
N HIS A 254 11.70 -12.89 19.45
CA HIS A 254 11.77 -14.19 18.74
C HIS A 254 12.92 -14.19 17.71
N TYR A 255 13.46 -15.37 17.39
CA TYR A 255 14.62 -15.53 16.51
C TYR A 255 14.19 -16.20 15.21
N GLY A 256 14.65 -15.68 14.07
CA GLY A 256 14.64 -16.38 12.79
C GLY A 256 15.42 -17.70 12.82
N ASP A 257 15.20 -18.53 11.79
CA ASP A 257 15.26 -20.01 11.71
C ASP A 257 16.66 -20.68 11.86
N GLY A 258 17.60 -20.08 12.58
CA GLY A 258 18.98 -20.56 12.69
C GLY A 258 19.60 -20.40 14.08
N ALA A 259 19.38 -21.39 14.95
CA ALA A 259 20.13 -21.75 16.18
C ALA A 259 19.33 -21.70 17.51
N THR A 260 19.75 -22.57 18.43
CA THR A 260 19.12 -22.95 19.71
C THR A 260 18.72 -21.78 20.62
N TYR A 261 17.44 -21.78 21.00
CA TYR A 261 16.65 -20.72 21.61
C TYR A 261 16.82 -20.56 23.14
N PRO A 262 16.99 -19.34 23.69
CA PRO A 262 16.68 -19.05 25.07
C PRO A 262 15.21 -18.61 25.23
N THR A 263 14.60 -19.06 26.33
CA THR A 263 13.16 -19.01 26.60
C THR A 263 12.70 -17.64 27.09
N CYS A 264 11.89 -16.94 26.29
CA CYS A 264 10.74 -16.23 26.84
C CYS A 264 9.65 -17.28 27.15
N THR A 265 9.11 -17.27 28.36
CA THR A 265 8.18 -18.31 28.83
C THR A 265 6.88 -18.34 28.04
N ALA A 266 6.65 -19.48 27.37
CA ALA A 266 5.43 -20.04 26.79
C ALA A 266 4.13 -19.24 26.89
N ASN A 267 3.78 -18.53 25.81
CA ASN A 267 2.44 -18.65 25.23
C ASN A 267 2.32 -18.32 23.72
N THR A 268 3.43 -18.17 22.98
CA THR A 268 3.42 -17.53 21.66
C THR A 268 4.35 -18.25 20.67
N LEU A 269 4.22 -19.57 20.59
CA LEU A 269 5.05 -20.45 19.74
C LEU A 269 4.58 -20.56 18.27
N TYR A 270 3.82 -19.58 17.73
CA TYR A 270 3.26 -19.71 16.37
C TYR A 270 3.10 -18.37 15.63
N THR A 271 4.20 -17.66 15.37
CA THR A 271 4.23 -16.67 14.28
C THR A 271 5.09 -17.21 13.12
N PRO A 272 4.57 -18.11 12.26
CA PRO A 272 5.33 -18.69 11.15
C PRO A 272 5.31 -17.73 9.96
N TYR A 273 5.75 -16.50 10.17
CA TYR A 273 5.75 -15.47 9.15
C TYR A 273 6.92 -14.52 9.32
N PRO A 274 7.62 -14.16 8.22
CA PRO A 274 7.48 -14.67 6.84
C PRO A 274 8.05 -16.07 6.57
N LYS A 275 8.05 -16.50 5.30
CA LYS A 275 8.68 -17.75 4.82
C LYS A 275 9.96 -17.40 4.08
N ASN A 276 10.95 -18.28 4.13
CA ASN A 276 12.32 -18.06 3.62
C ASN A 276 12.43 -17.96 2.09
N THR A 277 11.32 -17.86 1.39
CA THR A 277 11.24 -17.73 -0.08
C THR A 277 10.35 -16.58 -0.51
N VAL A 278 9.66 -15.92 0.41
CA VAL A 278 8.77 -14.80 0.09
C VAL A 278 9.60 -13.53 0.08
N LYS A 279 9.74 -12.94 -1.10
CA LYS A 279 10.18 -11.55 -1.26
C LYS A 279 8.95 -10.64 -1.35
N ILE A 280 9.03 -9.47 -0.74
CA ILE A 280 8.09 -8.37 -0.95
C ILE A 280 8.39 -7.77 -2.33
N PRO A 281 7.43 -7.79 -3.27
CA PRO A 281 7.62 -7.19 -4.58
C PRO A 281 7.78 -5.67 -4.48
N PHE A 282 8.41 -5.06 -5.47
CA PHE A 282 8.55 -3.61 -5.54
C PHE A 282 7.16 -2.93 -5.47
N PRO A 283 6.90 -2.07 -4.46
CA PRO A 283 5.61 -1.41 -4.29
C PRO A 283 5.40 -0.35 -5.36
N SER A 284 4.17 -0.21 -5.84
CA SER A 284 3.80 0.71 -6.92
C SER A 284 2.85 1.83 -6.44
N TYR A 285 3.17 2.48 -5.32
CA TYR A 285 2.36 3.62 -4.89
C TYR A 285 2.38 4.73 -5.94
N PRO A 286 1.23 5.35 -6.24
CA PRO A 286 1.18 6.43 -7.22
C PRO A 286 1.94 7.65 -6.69
N GLU A 287 2.67 8.31 -7.60
CA GLU A 287 3.31 9.60 -7.34
C GLU A 287 2.25 10.65 -6.95
N PRO A 288 2.45 11.41 -5.86
CA PRO A 288 1.53 12.46 -5.45
C PRO A 288 1.47 13.59 -6.50
N ALA A 289 0.27 13.93 -6.99
CA ALA A 289 0.14 15.04 -7.91
C ALA A 289 0.45 16.39 -7.21
N VAL A 290 1.49 17.09 -7.66
CA VAL A 290 1.86 18.39 -7.10
C VAL A 290 0.83 19.46 -7.48
N THR A 291 0.20 20.06 -6.47
CA THR A 291 -0.71 21.20 -6.64
C THR A 291 -0.07 22.47 -6.09
N GLY A 292 0.13 23.49 -6.93
CA GLY A 292 0.57 24.81 -6.47
C GLY A 292 1.61 25.47 -7.36
N PRO A 293 1.99 26.72 -7.03
CA PRO A 293 3.01 27.47 -7.75
C PRO A 293 4.42 26.88 -7.57
N THR A 294 5.33 27.29 -8.45
CA THR A 294 6.77 26.95 -8.36
C THR A 294 7.53 28.09 -7.70
N TYR A 295 8.32 27.76 -6.68
CA TYR A 295 9.23 28.65 -5.98
C TYR A 295 10.68 28.27 -6.31
N SER A 296 11.39 29.13 -7.03
CA SER A 296 12.76 28.88 -7.47
C SER A 296 13.89 29.44 -6.58
N PRO A 297 13.70 30.51 -5.78
CA PRO A 297 14.78 31.00 -4.92
C PRO A 297 15.21 29.99 -3.85
N ALA A 298 16.48 30.02 -3.45
CA ALA A 298 16.92 29.32 -2.25
C ALA A 298 16.27 29.94 -1.00
N LEU A 299 15.92 29.10 -0.03
CA LEU A 299 15.30 29.49 1.22
C LEU A 299 16.25 29.15 2.37
N THR A 300 16.72 30.16 3.09
CA THR A 300 17.53 29.95 4.30
C THR A 300 16.72 30.38 5.51
N ALA A 301 16.30 29.41 6.33
CA ALA A 301 15.64 29.63 7.60
C ALA A 301 16.69 29.79 8.71
N SER A 302 16.76 30.99 9.30
CA SER A 302 17.65 31.30 10.42
C SER A 302 16.93 32.18 11.44
N GLY A 303 16.86 31.71 12.69
CA GLY A 303 16.42 32.50 13.85
C GLY A 303 14.97 33.01 13.87
N GLY A 304 14.05 32.46 13.06
CA GLY A 304 12.66 32.92 13.00
C GLY A 304 11.68 31.88 12.45
N THR A 305 10.40 32.25 12.38
CA THR A 305 9.32 31.38 11.88
C THR A 305 8.98 31.67 10.42
N TYR A 306 9.00 30.64 9.58
CA TYR A 306 8.72 30.69 8.14
C TYR A 306 7.49 29.83 7.84
N TYR A 307 6.57 30.34 7.04
CA TYR A 307 5.33 29.66 6.67
C TYR A 307 5.38 29.28 5.20
N LEU A 308 5.36 27.98 4.90
CA LEU A 308 5.48 27.44 3.54
C LEU A 308 4.13 26.88 3.10
N CYS A 309 3.73 27.17 1.88
CA CYS A 309 2.54 26.60 1.25
C CYS A 309 2.92 25.56 0.17
N PRO A 310 2.04 24.59 -0.13
CA PRO A 310 2.33 23.50 -1.05
C PRO A 310 2.65 23.98 -2.48
N GLY A 311 3.41 23.18 -3.21
CA GLY A 311 3.88 23.49 -4.55
C GLY A 311 5.23 22.88 -4.87
N THR A 312 5.85 23.34 -5.97
CA THR A 312 7.20 22.90 -6.37
C THR A 312 8.25 23.87 -5.85
N TYR A 313 9.32 23.36 -5.23
CA TYR A 313 10.45 24.10 -4.72
C TYR A 313 11.71 23.66 -5.49
N GLN A 314 12.27 24.56 -6.28
CA GLN A 314 13.48 24.31 -7.09
C GLN A 314 14.76 24.86 -6.43
N GLY A 315 14.61 25.70 -5.41
CA GLY A 315 15.74 26.15 -4.58
C GLY A 315 15.96 25.23 -3.38
N THR A 316 17.14 25.31 -2.77
CA THR A 316 17.43 24.59 -1.53
C THR A 316 16.70 25.22 -0.35
N LEU A 317 15.97 24.42 0.43
CA LEU A 317 15.61 24.76 1.80
C LEU A 317 16.80 24.42 2.70
N SER A 318 17.49 25.46 3.17
CA SER A 318 18.52 25.36 4.18
C SER A 318 17.98 25.83 5.52
N GLU A 319 18.07 24.98 6.53
CA GLU A 319 17.79 25.33 7.91
C GLU A 319 19.11 25.19 8.68
N SER A 320 19.49 26.20 9.47
CA SER A 320 20.76 26.15 10.19
C SER A 320 20.78 26.70 11.61
N SER A 321 19.64 26.94 12.24
CA SER A 321 19.61 27.59 13.55
C SER A 321 18.62 26.91 14.50
N PRO A 322 19.05 26.46 15.69
CA PRO A 322 18.16 25.85 16.69
C PRO A 322 16.90 26.67 17.04
N GLY A 323 16.90 27.98 16.80
CA GLY A 323 15.75 28.87 17.01
C GLY A 323 14.85 29.10 15.80
N SER A 324 15.12 28.48 14.65
CA SER A 324 14.29 28.63 13.45
C SER A 324 13.17 27.58 13.40
N THR A 325 12.01 27.97 12.88
CA THR A 325 10.86 27.08 12.72
C THR A 325 10.24 27.24 11.34
N VAL A 326 10.13 26.15 10.59
CA VAL A 326 9.45 26.09 9.30
C VAL A 326 8.10 25.41 9.50
N ILE A 327 7.01 26.13 9.28
CA ILE A 327 5.65 25.63 9.38
C ILE A 327 5.14 25.39 7.96
N MET A 328 4.85 24.14 7.63
CA MET A 328 4.40 23.71 6.31
C MET A 328 2.89 23.46 6.32
N TYR A 329 2.15 24.17 5.49
CA TYR A 329 0.71 23.99 5.33
C TYR A 329 0.35 22.65 4.67
N PRO A 330 -0.86 22.11 4.86
CA PRO A 330 -1.28 20.83 4.27
C PRO A 330 -1.18 20.83 2.74
N GLY A 331 -0.70 19.73 2.16
CA GLY A 331 -0.57 19.58 0.71
C GLY A 331 0.67 18.82 0.27
N VAL A 332 0.97 18.89 -1.03
CA VAL A 332 2.11 18.23 -1.68
C VAL A 332 3.25 19.23 -1.86
N TYR A 333 4.44 18.89 -1.37
CA TYR A 333 5.66 19.68 -1.53
C TYR A 333 6.66 18.90 -2.35
N ARG A 334 6.92 19.35 -3.58
CA ARG A 334 7.96 18.73 -4.41
C ARG A 334 9.23 19.53 -4.34
N PHE A 335 10.28 18.92 -3.83
CA PHE A 335 11.61 19.49 -3.71
C PHE A 335 12.52 18.88 -4.78
N THR A 336 13.05 19.73 -5.67
CA THR A 336 13.91 19.31 -6.77
C THR A 336 15.35 19.79 -6.60
N ALA A 337 16.27 18.99 -7.11
CA ALA A 337 17.73 19.04 -6.94
C ALA A 337 18.45 20.28 -7.56
N PRO A 338 19.78 20.50 -7.31
CA PRO A 338 20.79 19.53 -6.89
C PRO A 338 20.73 19.13 -5.41
N ILE A 339 20.46 20.07 -4.49
CA ILE A 339 20.22 19.76 -3.07
C ILE A 339 18.96 20.49 -2.67
N ALA A 340 17.92 19.77 -2.30
CA ALA A 340 16.61 20.39 -2.11
C ALA A 340 16.29 20.68 -0.63
N MET A 341 16.80 19.87 0.29
CA MET A 341 16.69 20.10 1.74
C MET A 341 18.01 19.82 2.45
N THR A 342 18.54 20.81 3.16
CA THR A 342 19.73 20.68 4.01
C THR A 342 19.45 21.28 5.38
N LEU A 343 19.47 20.43 6.41
CA LEU A 343 19.07 20.79 7.75
C LEU A 343 20.25 20.58 8.69
N THR A 344 20.53 21.60 9.49
CA THR A 344 21.64 21.58 10.45
C THR A 344 21.22 22.03 11.86
N GLY A 345 19.92 22.32 12.06
CA GLY A 345 19.28 22.59 13.35
C GLY A 345 17.76 22.73 13.27
N GLY A 346 17.19 23.53 14.17
CA GLY A 346 15.80 24.03 14.10
C GLY A 346 14.68 23.00 14.10
N THR A 347 13.49 23.46 13.70
CA THR A 347 12.26 22.66 13.65
C THR A 347 11.53 22.83 12.34
N ILE A 348 11.18 21.73 11.68
CA ILE A 348 10.23 21.71 10.56
C ILE A 348 8.98 20.98 11.03
N ARG A 349 7.80 21.56 10.84
CA ARG A 349 6.56 20.88 11.22
C ARG A 349 5.40 21.19 10.30
N GLY A 350 4.43 20.28 10.24
CA GLY A 350 3.14 20.53 9.62
C GLY A 350 2.33 21.57 10.41
N ALA A 351 1.54 22.38 9.71
CA ALA A 351 0.66 23.36 10.32
C ALA A 351 -0.46 22.69 11.14
N VAL A 352 -0.79 23.29 12.27
CA VAL A 352 -1.93 22.92 13.13
C VAL A 352 -3.02 23.98 13.03
N ALA A 353 -4.19 23.71 13.62
CA ALA A 353 -5.33 24.64 13.56
C ALA A 353 -5.01 26.06 14.09
N THR A 354 -4.09 26.18 15.05
CA THR A 354 -3.67 27.48 15.63
C THR A 354 -2.72 28.28 14.73
N ASP A 355 -2.20 27.68 13.65
CA ASP A 355 -1.34 28.38 12.69
C ASP A 355 -2.15 29.19 11.67
N TYR A 356 -3.49 29.04 11.67
CA TYR A 356 -4.41 29.76 10.80
C TYR A 356 -5.07 30.95 11.55
N PRO A 357 -5.14 32.15 10.95
CA PRO A 357 -4.49 32.53 9.71
C PRO A 357 -2.99 32.81 9.87
N ILE A 358 -2.23 32.78 8.77
CA ILE A 358 -0.82 33.24 8.80
C ILE A 358 -0.79 34.68 9.38
N PRO A 359 0.03 34.94 10.41
CA PRO A 359 0.15 36.28 10.97
C PRO A 359 0.62 37.31 9.91
N GLY A 360 0.04 38.51 9.90
CA GLY A 360 0.29 39.49 8.83
C GLY A 360 1.75 39.99 8.71
N ALA A 361 2.56 39.86 9.76
CA ALA A 361 3.99 40.20 9.75
C ALA A 361 4.91 38.98 9.51
N ALA A 362 4.35 37.80 9.27
CA ALA A 362 5.11 36.57 9.10
C ALA A 362 5.71 36.44 7.69
N VAL A 363 6.80 35.66 7.59
CA VAL A 363 7.41 35.32 6.31
C VAL A 363 6.63 34.17 5.67
N ALA A 364 5.73 34.50 4.73
CA ALA A 364 4.94 33.53 3.97
C ALA A 364 5.57 33.25 2.60
N ILE A 365 5.75 31.97 2.26
CA ILE A 365 6.49 31.50 1.09
C ILE A 365 5.58 30.62 0.24
N ASN A 366 5.52 30.92 -1.04
CA ASN A 366 4.73 30.19 -2.03
C ASN A 366 3.22 30.11 -1.73
N CYS A 367 2.69 31.06 -0.93
CA CYS A 367 1.30 31.03 -0.44
C CYS A 367 0.28 31.76 -1.33
N THR A 368 0.68 32.29 -2.47
CA THR A 368 -0.22 32.99 -3.40
C THR A 368 -1.32 32.05 -3.88
N GLY A 369 -2.59 32.39 -3.61
CA GLY A 369 -3.74 31.58 -4.00
C GLY A 369 -4.02 30.37 -3.10
N TYR A 370 -3.23 30.15 -2.05
CA TYR A 370 -3.48 29.11 -1.05
C TYR A 370 -4.41 29.64 0.05
N ASN A 371 -5.39 28.83 0.50
CA ASN A 371 -6.27 29.23 1.60
C ASN A 371 -5.55 29.13 2.94
N THR A 372 -5.06 30.26 3.42
CA THR A 372 -4.41 30.40 4.72
C THR A 372 -5.37 30.90 5.80
N SER A 373 -6.66 31.10 5.49
CA SER A 373 -7.61 31.75 6.41
C SER A 373 -8.26 30.82 7.43
N SER A 374 -8.40 29.53 7.08
CA SER A 374 -9.10 28.55 7.89
C SER A 374 -8.46 27.16 7.75
N ALA A 375 -8.30 26.46 8.86
CA ALA A 375 -7.75 25.11 8.86
C ALA A 375 -8.68 24.10 8.15
N PRO A 376 -8.18 23.31 7.19
CA PRO A 376 -8.92 22.19 6.62
C PRO A 376 -9.09 21.05 7.64
N ALA A 377 -10.06 20.16 7.40
CA ALA A 377 -10.29 18.99 8.25
C ALA A 377 -9.10 18.01 8.26
N ASP A 378 -8.40 17.90 7.13
CA ASP A 378 -7.18 17.12 6.99
C ASP A 378 -5.98 18.07 6.92
N LEU A 379 -5.12 17.98 7.93
CA LEU A 379 -3.91 18.80 8.06
C LEU A 379 -2.65 18.10 7.54
N GLY A 380 -2.79 16.92 6.94
CA GLY A 380 -1.62 16.17 6.50
C GLY A 380 -0.94 16.73 5.27
N LEU A 381 0.35 16.45 5.17
CA LEU A 381 1.20 16.85 4.06
C LEU A 381 2.09 15.70 3.63
N ILE A 382 2.61 15.81 2.42
CA ILE A 382 3.60 14.89 1.87
C ILE A 382 4.74 15.69 1.25
N ILE A 383 5.96 15.28 1.55
CA ILE A 383 7.19 15.79 0.95
C ILE A 383 7.67 14.81 -0.10
N GLU A 384 7.74 15.28 -1.33
CA GLU A 384 8.29 14.58 -2.47
C GLU A 384 9.71 15.09 -2.73
N LEU A 385 10.65 14.16 -2.86
CA LEU A 385 12.07 14.45 -3.11
C LEU A 385 12.51 13.73 -4.38
N LYS A 386 12.97 14.53 -5.36
CA LYS A 386 13.55 14.01 -6.60
C LYS A 386 15.05 14.24 -6.63
N ALA A 387 15.80 13.15 -6.77
CA ALA A 387 17.24 13.23 -6.98
C ALA A 387 17.59 13.84 -8.35
N ALA A 388 18.66 14.63 -8.40
CA ALA A 388 19.27 15.06 -9.66
C ALA A 388 20.00 13.89 -10.34
N ASP A 389 20.65 13.07 -9.53
CA ASP A 389 21.56 12.02 -9.93
C ASP A 389 21.68 11.00 -8.79
N CYS A 390 22.56 10.03 -8.97
CA CYS A 390 22.72 8.90 -8.07
C CYS A 390 23.62 9.18 -6.86
N THR A 391 24.32 10.31 -6.82
CA THR A 391 25.35 10.61 -5.82
C THR A 391 25.00 11.80 -4.94
N THR A 392 24.06 12.63 -5.37
CA THR A 392 23.66 13.84 -4.68
C THR A 392 22.51 13.57 -3.74
N ASN A 393 22.79 13.69 -2.44
CA ASN A 393 21.77 13.62 -1.40
C ASN A 393 20.82 14.82 -1.55
N THR A 394 19.55 14.55 -1.82
CA THR A 394 18.53 15.60 -1.96
C THR A 394 17.94 15.98 -0.61
N PHE A 395 17.99 15.06 0.36
CA PHE A 395 17.65 15.28 1.76
C PHE A 395 18.84 15.01 2.65
N LYS A 396 19.38 16.08 3.23
CA LYS A 396 20.54 16.02 4.13
C LYS A 396 20.21 16.60 5.49
N VAL A 397 20.50 15.85 6.55
CA VAL A 397 20.48 16.35 7.93
C VAL A 397 21.88 16.17 8.52
N ALA A 398 22.49 17.24 9.03
CA ALA A 398 23.86 17.21 9.53
C ALA A 398 24.07 18.14 10.73
N GLY A 399 24.42 17.58 11.88
CA GLY A 399 24.66 18.37 13.12
C GLY A 399 23.38 18.87 13.81
N GLY A 400 23.54 19.41 15.03
CA GLY A 400 22.45 19.96 15.84
C GLY A 400 21.33 18.97 16.21
N SER A 401 20.29 19.44 16.93
CA SER A 401 19.01 18.72 17.07
C SER A 401 18.04 19.31 16.04
N THR A 402 17.49 18.50 15.13
CA THR A 402 16.63 18.93 14.01
C THR A 402 15.29 18.21 14.08
N THR A 403 14.27 18.85 14.66
CA THR A 403 12.97 18.17 14.81
C THR A 403 12.15 18.31 13.53
N ILE A 404 11.74 17.20 12.90
CA ILE A 404 10.83 17.22 11.75
C ILE A 404 9.54 16.48 12.09
N THR A 405 8.41 17.17 12.23
CA THR A 405 7.15 16.55 12.65
C THR A 405 6.02 16.82 11.66
N PHE A 406 5.59 15.79 10.95
CA PHE A 406 4.48 15.87 10.00
C PHE A 406 3.27 15.10 10.48
N ARG A 407 2.10 15.42 9.91
CA ARG A 407 0.92 14.62 10.11
C ARG A 407 0.67 13.82 8.84
N PRO A 408 0.63 12.48 8.90
CA PRO A 408 0.27 11.69 7.73
C PRO A 408 -1.18 11.97 7.35
N SER A 409 -1.47 11.91 6.04
CA SER A 409 -2.82 12.01 5.50
C SER A 409 -3.21 10.71 4.81
N PRO A 410 -4.43 10.18 5.05
CA PRO A 410 -4.97 9.08 4.26
C PRO A 410 -5.08 9.38 2.76
N ARG A 411 -5.14 10.67 2.35
CA ARG A 411 -5.14 11.07 0.94
C ARG A 411 -3.84 10.72 0.22
N TYR A 412 -2.74 10.65 0.96
CA TYR A 412 -1.40 10.34 0.44
C TYR A 412 -0.91 8.99 0.98
N ASN A 413 -1.83 8.05 1.22
CA ASN A 413 -1.51 6.74 1.78
C ASN A 413 -0.72 6.82 3.10
N ASN A 414 -0.93 7.84 3.93
CA ASN A 414 -0.14 8.10 5.15
C ASN A 414 1.39 8.18 4.94
N ILE A 415 1.83 8.46 3.71
CA ILE A 415 3.23 8.69 3.39
C ILE A 415 3.55 10.15 3.70
N SER A 416 4.56 10.39 4.54
CA SER A 416 5.04 11.73 4.87
C SER A 416 6.23 12.14 3.99
N PHE A 417 7.07 11.17 3.64
CA PHE A 417 8.21 11.35 2.73
C PHE A 417 8.10 10.35 1.58
N TYR A 418 8.15 10.87 0.35
CA TYR A 418 8.11 10.11 -0.88
C TYR A 418 9.38 10.41 -1.68
N ILE A 419 10.24 9.42 -1.84
CA ILE A 419 11.44 9.55 -2.68
C ILE A 419 11.07 9.07 -4.08
N GLU A 420 11.13 10.00 -5.04
CA GLU A 420 10.90 9.68 -6.44
C GLU A 420 12.03 8.77 -6.97
N LEU A 421 11.67 7.85 -7.86
CA LEU A 421 12.64 7.02 -8.56
C LEU A 421 13.37 7.85 -9.62
N LEU A 422 14.69 7.69 -9.71
CA LEU A 422 15.46 8.31 -10.79
C LEU A 422 15.17 7.66 -12.15
N ALA A 423 14.80 6.38 -12.16
CA ALA A 423 14.43 5.62 -13.36
C ALA A 423 13.40 4.50 -13.03
N PRO A 424 12.66 3.98 -14.03
CA PRO A 424 11.70 2.90 -13.80
C PRO A 424 12.35 1.61 -13.29
N TYR A 425 11.67 0.89 -12.40
CA TYR A 425 12.03 -0.48 -12.00
C TYR A 425 11.74 -1.48 -13.14
N PRO A 426 12.56 -2.55 -13.37
CA PRO A 426 13.82 -2.91 -12.71
C PRO A 426 15.01 -2.29 -13.47
N GLY A 427 15.48 -1.13 -13.04
CA GLY A 427 16.43 -0.34 -13.80
C GLY A 427 16.61 1.04 -13.18
N LEU A 428 16.77 1.07 -11.86
CA LEU A 428 16.83 2.27 -11.02
C LEU A 428 18.02 3.21 -11.33
N GLY A 429 18.88 2.85 -12.30
CA GLY A 429 19.84 3.74 -12.96
C GLY A 429 21.04 4.18 -12.11
N CYS A 430 21.09 3.77 -10.83
CA CYS A 430 22.05 4.26 -9.88
C CYS A 430 22.96 3.17 -9.32
N SER A 431 24.15 3.05 -9.90
CA SER A 431 25.20 2.17 -9.39
C SER A 431 26.55 2.87 -9.42
N SER A 432 27.31 2.72 -8.34
CA SER A 432 28.77 2.79 -8.47
C SER A 432 29.53 1.65 -7.77
N SER A 433 28.88 0.83 -6.94
CA SER A 433 29.50 -0.40 -6.37
C SER A 433 28.58 -1.37 -5.59
N THR A 434 27.28 -1.09 -5.45
CA THR A 434 26.29 -1.80 -4.60
C THR A 434 24.90 -1.77 -5.30
N PRO A 435 23.83 -2.43 -4.78
CA PRO A 435 22.53 -2.56 -5.48
C PRO A 435 21.97 -1.23 -6.01
N ASN A 436 21.20 -1.26 -7.10
CA ASN A 436 20.98 -0.13 -8.01
C ASN A 436 20.13 1.06 -7.48
N GLY A 437 20.09 1.33 -6.18
CA GLY A 437 19.31 2.43 -5.59
C GLY A 437 19.93 3.83 -5.69
N THR A 438 19.10 4.84 -5.52
CA THR A 438 19.54 6.25 -5.34
C THR A 438 20.18 6.47 -3.96
N HIS A 439 20.79 7.63 -3.70
CA HIS A 439 21.36 8.01 -2.39
C HIS A 439 20.74 9.33 -1.93
N VAL A 440 19.42 9.40 -1.89
CA VAL A 440 18.68 10.63 -1.64
C VAL A 440 18.77 11.05 -0.18
N VAL A 441 18.63 10.09 0.73
CA VAL A 441 18.48 10.33 2.17
C VAL A 441 19.81 10.13 2.88
N ASN A 442 20.32 11.21 3.49
CA ASN A 442 21.54 11.18 4.28
C ASN A 442 21.38 11.96 5.59
N ILE A 443 21.29 11.21 6.67
CA ILE A 443 21.21 11.73 8.03
C ILE A 443 22.55 11.43 8.71
N SER A 444 23.25 12.48 9.12
CA SER A 444 24.63 12.39 9.59
C SER A 444 24.91 13.25 10.84
N GLY A 445 25.98 12.94 11.58
CA GLY A 445 26.42 13.74 12.73
C GLY A 445 25.58 13.50 13.98
N SER A 446 25.21 14.55 14.72
CA SER A 446 24.40 14.46 15.95
C SER A 446 22.91 14.74 15.74
N ALA A 447 22.43 14.64 14.48
CA ALA A 447 21.05 14.93 14.12
C ALA A 447 20.05 14.05 14.88
N SER A 448 19.07 14.67 15.54
CA SER A 448 17.93 13.98 16.13
C SER A 448 16.68 14.28 15.32
N LEU A 449 16.09 13.28 14.69
CA LEU A 449 15.01 13.38 13.70
C LEU A 449 13.76 12.67 14.22
N ASN A 450 12.58 13.30 14.20
CA ASN A 450 11.34 12.81 14.83
C ASN A 450 10.18 12.62 13.84
N ILE A 451 10.26 11.68 12.91
CA ILE A 451 9.30 11.57 11.79
C ILE A 451 8.02 10.84 12.20
N TYR A 452 6.87 11.35 11.75
CA TYR A 452 5.58 10.68 11.90
C TYR A 452 5.02 10.36 10.51
N GLY A 453 4.47 9.16 10.33
CA GLY A 453 4.02 8.62 9.04
C GLY A 453 5.11 7.81 8.34
N ALA A 454 4.83 7.33 7.13
CA ALA A 454 5.78 6.51 6.39
C ALA A 454 6.87 7.32 5.68
N PHE A 455 8.09 6.79 5.75
CA PHE A 455 9.20 7.14 4.88
C PHE A 455 9.27 6.14 3.72
N TYR A 456 8.86 6.56 2.53
CA TYR A 456 8.75 5.71 1.35
C TYR A 456 9.79 6.06 0.30
N GLY A 457 10.81 5.22 0.16
CA GLY A 457 11.83 5.32 -0.88
C GLY A 457 12.20 3.94 -1.39
N PRO A 458 11.31 3.26 -2.14
CA PRO A 458 11.49 1.85 -2.48
C PRO A 458 12.68 1.60 -3.41
N GLY A 459 13.17 2.61 -4.12
CA GLY A 459 14.39 2.54 -4.95
C GLY A 459 15.54 3.40 -4.41
N ASP A 460 15.51 3.77 -3.12
CA ASP A 460 16.52 4.62 -2.50
C ASP A 460 17.32 3.89 -1.42
N ASN A 461 18.62 4.13 -1.39
CA ASN A 461 19.53 3.69 -0.34
C ASN A 461 19.59 4.77 0.74
N MET A 462 19.14 4.45 1.95
CA MET A 462 19.07 5.42 3.03
C MET A 462 20.27 5.28 3.98
N PHE A 463 20.87 6.41 4.34
CA PHE A 463 22.04 6.47 5.23
C PHE A 463 21.70 7.20 6.53
N PHE A 464 21.88 6.52 7.65
CA PHE A 464 21.72 7.07 9.00
C PHE A 464 23.02 6.85 9.77
N CYS A 465 23.85 7.88 9.82
CA CYS A 465 25.20 7.80 10.33
C CYS A 465 25.48 8.85 11.42
N GLY A 466 26.41 8.57 12.31
CA GLY A 466 26.88 9.53 13.32
C GLY A 466 26.48 9.15 14.74
N ASN A 467 26.31 10.14 15.61
CA ASN A 467 26.00 10.00 17.04
C ASN A 467 24.60 10.52 17.40
N GLY A 468 23.80 10.88 16.39
CA GLY A 468 22.44 11.38 16.56
C GLY A 468 21.45 10.30 16.99
N ALA A 469 20.33 10.72 17.58
CA ALA A 469 19.25 9.83 17.99
C ALA A 469 17.97 10.21 17.24
N GLY A 470 17.48 9.36 16.34
CA GLY A 470 16.21 9.56 15.65
C GLY A 470 15.08 8.81 16.36
N TYR A 471 13.90 9.43 16.42
CA TYR A 471 12.64 8.83 16.80
C TYR A 471 11.71 8.81 15.57
N GLY A 472 10.95 7.76 15.37
CA GLY A 472 9.99 7.66 14.29
C GLY A 472 8.69 7.06 14.79
N VAL A 473 7.57 7.44 14.18
CA VAL A 473 6.27 6.80 14.38
C VAL A 473 5.69 6.48 13.02
N GLY A 474 5.79 5.23 12.57
CA GLY A 474 5.32 4.85 11.25
C GLY A 474 6.03 3.62 10.70
N GLN A 475 6.53 3.75 9.46
CA GLN A 475 7.20 2.69 8.73
C GLN A 475 8.27 3.28 7.81
N ILE A 476 9.42 2.62 7.70
CA ILE A 476 10.46 2.93 6.72
C ILE A 476 10.45 1.86 5.63
N VAL A 477 10.35 2.29 4.38
CA VAL A 477 10.46 1.46 3.18
C VAL A 477 11.63 1.97 2.38
N ALA A 478 12.68 1.17 2.26
CA ALA A 478 13.90 1.53 1.54
C ALA A 478 14.34 0.42 0.58
N TRP A 479 15.21 0.75 -0.37
CA TRP A 479 15.91 -0.26 -1.17
C TRP A 479 16.95 -0.98 -0.31
N THR A 480 17.85 -0.20 0.29
CA THR A 480 18.81 -0.65 1.32
C THR A 480 18.93 0.42 2.41
N MET A 481 19.40 0.03 3.60
CA MET A 481 19.64 0.93 4.72
C MET A 481 21.01 0.68 5.34
N ILE A 482 21.75 1.75 5.59
CA ILE A 482 23.02 1.72 6.32
C ILE A 482 22.89 2.54 7.59
N LEU A 483 23.15 1.89 8.74
CA LEU A 483 23.31 2.54 10.03
C LEU A 483 24.80 2.59 10.38
N CYS A 484 25.35 3.73 10.79
CA CYS A 484 26.76 3.80 11.17
C CYS A 484 27.07 4.80 12.30
N GLY A 485 28.20 4.62 12.98
CA GLY A 485 28.55 5.41 14.18
C GLY A 485 27.95 4.88 15.48
N ASN A 486 27.56 5.78 16.40
CA ASN A 486 26.93 5.43 17.68
C ASN A 486 25.46 5.86 17.76
N GLY A 487 24.87 6.22 16.63
CA GLY A 487 23.51 6.73 16.56
C GLY A 487 22.47 5.67 16.89
N THR A 488 21.31 6.13 17.35
CA THR A 488 20.14 5.28 17.64
C THR A 488 19.01 5.68 16.71
N VAL A 489 18.41 4.72 16.01
CA VAL A 489 17.14 4.88 15.30
C VAL A 489 16.09 4.16 16.12
N ASP A 490 15.11 4.89 16.62
CA ASP A 490 14.03 4.40 17.47
C ASP A 490 12.71 4.57 16.72
N GLU A 491 12.18 3.50 16.12
CA GLU A 491 10.95 3.50 15.34
C GLU A 491 9.81 2.86 16.12
N HIS A 492 8.72 3.58 16.31
CA HIS A 492 7.46 3.07 16.84
C HIS A 492 6.52 2.70 15.70
N TYR A 493 6.24 1.41 15.57
CA TYR A 493 5.21 0.95 14.66
C TYR A 493 3.83 1.45 15.11
N ASN A 494 3.08 2.06 14.20
CA ASN A 494 1.69 2.42 14.45
C ASN A 494 0.78 2.07 13.25
N PRO A 495 -0.12 1.07 13.39
CA PRO A 495 -0.95 0.61 12.29
C PRO A 495 -1.95 1.66 11.77
N ALA A 496 -2.29 2.67 12.57
CA ALA A 496 -3.20 3.73 12.16
C ALA A 496 -2.56 4.74 11.17
N TYR A 497 -1.23 4.73 11.04
CA TYR A 497 -0.46 5.70 10.27
C TYR A 497 0.40 5.05 9.17
N LEU A 498 0.06 3.84 8.73
CA LEU A 498 0.82 3.08 7.73
C LEU A 498 0.46 3.42 6.28
N PRO A 499 1.43 3.28 5.36
CA PRO A 499 1.16 3.14 3.95
C PRO A 499 0.61 1.76 3.66
N TYR A 500 -0.36 1.74 2.77
CA TYR A 500 -1.16 0.55 2.54
C TYR A 500 -0.36 -0.49 1.72
N PHE A 501 0.43 -1.36 2.35
CA PHE A 501 0.91 -2.59 1.70
C PHE A 501 -0.22 -3.60 1.68
N ARG A 502 -1.12 -3.45 0.70
CA ARG A 502 -2.27 -4.34 0.48
C ARG A 502 -1.71 -5.55 -0.24
N GLY A 503 -2.07 -6.75 0.21
CA GLY A 503 -1.70 -7.98 -0.50
C GLY A 503 -2.01 -7.86 -1.99
N LEU A 504 -1.11 -8.37 -2.85
CA LEU A 504 -1.34 -8.35 -4.29
C LEU A 504 -2.62 -9.15 -4.61
N ILE A 505 -3.53 -8.56 -5.38
CA ILE A 505 -4.70 -9.25 -5.95
C ILE A 505 -4.35 -9.61 -7.40
N GLN A 506 -4.60 -10.86 -7.79
CA GLN A 506 -4.45 -11.36 -9.15
C GLN A 506 -5.78 -11.88 -9.72
#